data_AF-A0A2N9NG39-F1
#
_entry.id   AF-A0A2N9NG39-F1
#
_cell.length_a   1.000
_cell.length_b   1.000
_cell.length_c   1.000
_cell.angle_alpha   90.00
_cell.angle_beta   90.00
_cell.angle_gamma   90.00
#
_symmetry.space_group_name_H-M   'P 1'
#
loop_
_entity.id
_entity.type
_entity.pdbx_description
1 polymer ?
#
loop_
_entity_poly.entity_id
_entity_poly.type
_entity_poly.pdbx_seq_one_letter_code
_entity_poly.pdbx_strand_id
1 'polypeptide(L)'
;MVKSSTTRSCASYGHLEFQIEFEAELVLQSDVDSFLSYIAEQVKNGVKYNVGQLIQIGWMMDRIDEKAGKLTLLEPDFIDIPIRYVHGATGTFRHLRSQKGVAESLGLEALLDFPTILHSAIVCNRQEDRVDFVMERARPENRDSGWFVGCGDPDHDHNNANNLRRTSLYEIARNRPNCIPFFALPARSFLQMKAGKLEVRCNNEKVKIKENSFLERFIASD
;
A
#
# COMPACT_ATOMS: atom_id res chain seq x y z
N MET A 1 2.48 -13.31 -17.69
CA MET A 1 3.81 -13.99 -17.71
C MET A 1 4.65 -13.54 -16.51
N VAL A 2 5.28 -14.46 -15.77
CA VAL A 2 6.20 -14.12 -14.68
C VAL A 2 7.57 -13.73 -15.24
N LYS A 3 8.12 -12.60 -14.78
CA LYS A 3 9.48 -12.13 -15.07
C LYS A 3 10.31 -12.11 -13.79
N SER A 4 11.63 -12.02 -13.95
CA SER A 4 12.53 -11.70 -12.85
C SER A 4 13.56 -10.64 -13.23
N SER A 5 13.91 -9.81 -12.26
CA SER A 5 15.05 -8.88 -12.32
C SER A 5 16.03 -9.18 -11.22
N THR A 6 17.32 -8.87 -11.40
CA THR A 6 18.37 -9.19 -10.43
C THR A 6 19.37 -8.05 -10.30
N THR A 7 19.77 -7.73 -9.07
CA THR A 7 20.92 -6.84 -8.82
C THR A 7 22.20 -7.46 -9.38
N ARG A 8 23.24 -6.65 -9.63
CA ARG A 8 24.49 -7.13 -10.26
C ARG A 8 25.76 -6.68 -9.53
N SER A 9 25.61 -5.97 -8.42
CA SER A 9 26.72 -5.33 -7.72
C SER A 9 26.79 -5.68 -6.24
N CYS A 10 25.76 -6.29 -5.65
CA CYS A 10 25.74 -6.62 -4.22
C CYS A 10 26.89 -7.56 -3.86
N ALA A 11 27.22 -8.52 -4.74
CA ALA A 11 28.30 -9.47 -4.54
C ALA A 11 29.68 -8.80 -4.37
N SER A 12 29.92 -7.69 -5.07
CA SER A 12 31.16 -6.91 -4.95
C SER A 12 31.35 -6.28 -3.55
N TYR A 13 30.28 -6.18 -2.77
CA TYR A 13 30.27 -5.69 -1.40
C TYR A 13 30.04 -6.82 -0.37
N GLY A 14 30.30 -8.08 -0.76
CA GLY A 14 30.17 -9.24 0.11
C GLY A 14 28.73 -9.47 0.57
N HIS A 15 27.77 -9.38 -0.35
CA HIS A 15 26.36 -9.59 -0.09
C HIS A 15 25.70 -10.37 -1.23
N LEU A 16 24.70 -11.20 -0.94
CA LEU A 16 23.95 -11.92 -1.98
C LEU A 16 23.22 -10.93 -2.91
N GLU A 17 23.08 -11.29 -4.18
CA GLU A 17 22.24 -10.54 -5.10
C GLU A 17 20.76 -10.74 -4.76
N PHE A 18 19.95 -9.70 -4.98
CA PHE A 18 18.50 -9.77 -4.90
C PHE A 18 17.93 -10.12 -6.27
N GLN A 19 17.07 -11.12 -6.34
CA GLN A 19 16.26 -11.45 -7.49
C GLN A 19 14.78 -11.31 -7.14
N ILE A 20 14.06 -10.48 -7.91
CA ILE A 20 12.66 -10.18 -7.69
C ILE A 20 11.84 -10.80 -8.81
N GLU A 21 10.89 -11.66 -8.44
CA GLU A 21 9.90 -12.26 -9.34
C GLU A 21 8.60 -11.45 -9.31
N PHE A 22 8.01 -11.18 -10.48
CA PHE A 22 6.78 -10.39 -10.60
C PHE A 22 6.01 -10.70 -11.90
N GLU A 23 4.71 -10.43 -11.90
CA GLU A 23 3.87 -10.56 -13.09
C GLU A 23 4.00 -9.34 -14.01
N ALA A 24 4.56 -9.56 -15.20
CA ALA A 24 4.90 -8.48 -16.15
C ALA A 24 3.70 -7.72 -16.74
N GLU A 25 2.51 -8.30 -16.64
CA GLU A 25 1.26 -7.67 -17.09
C GLU A 25 0.69 -6.70 -16.05
N LEU A 26 1.10 -6.86 -14.78
CA LEU A 26 0.56 -6.08 -13.67
C LEU A 26 1.58 -5.10 -13.08
N VAL A 27 2.87 -5.33 -13.30
CA VAL A 27 3.96 -4.54 -12.71
C VAL A 27 4.87 -3.98 -13.80
N LEU A 28 5.16 -2.68 -13.68
CA LEU A 28 6.11 -2.02 -14.56
C LEU A 28 7.54 -2.44 -14.21
N GLN A 29 8.29 -2.86 -15.23
CA GLN A 29 9.70 -3.20 -15.11
C GLN A 29 10.52 -2.10 -14.41
N SER A 30 10.22 -0.84 -14.70
CA SER A 30 10.91 0.31 -14.13
C SER A 30 10.70 0.48 -12.63
N ASP A 31 9.58 0.00 -12.07
CA ASP A 31 9.35 0.02 -10.61
C ASP A 31 10.29 -0.96 -9.90
N VAL A 32 10.41 -2.16 -10.47
CA VAL A 32 11.30 -3.21 -9.95
C VAL A 32 12.77 -2.78 -10.10
N ASP A 33 13.15 -2.23 -11.24
CA ASP A 33 14.53 -1.80 -11.49
C ASP A 33 14.93 -0.63 -10.57
N SER A 34 14.00 0.29 -10.29
CA SER A 34 14.22 1.39 -9.34
C SER A 34 14.44 0.85 -7.91
N PHE A 35 13.63 -0.12 -7.49
CA PHE A 35 13.81 -0.79 -6.20
C PHE A 35 15.15 -1.53 -6.10
N LEU A 36 15.51 -2.30 -7.12
CA LEU A 36 16.78 -3.03 -7.12
C LEU A 36 17.99 -2.09 -7.13
N SER A 37 17.89 -0.96 -7.83
CA SER A 37 18.92 0.09 -7.80
C SER A 37 19.07 0.69 -6.40
N TYR A 38 17.95 0.94 -5.72
CA TYR A 38 17.96 1.37 -4.31
C TYR A 38 18.61 0.34 -3.40
N ILE A 39 18.24 -0.94 -3.49
CA ILE A 39 18.83 -2.02 -2.68
C ILE A 39 20.34 -2.12 -2.93
N ALA A 40 20.79 -2.08 -4.18
CA ALA A 40 22.20 -2.13 -4.53
C ALA A 40 22.99 -0.96 -3.92
N GLU A 41 22.42 0.25 -3.92
CA GLU A 41 23.03 1.42 -3.28
C GLU A 41 23.04 1.30 -1.75
N GLN A 42 22.00 0.75 -1.12
CA GLN A 42 21.99 0.49 0.33
C GLN A 42 23.09 -0.53 0.72
N VAL A 43 23.22 -1.61 -0.04
CA VAL A 43 24.26 -2.63 0.18
C VAL A 43 25.66 -2.05 0.02
N LYS A 44 25.87 -1.25 -1.02
CA LYS A 44 27.12 -0.50 -1.23
C LYS A 44 27.47 0.40 -0.04
N ASN A 45 26.46 1.00 0.59
CA ASN A 45 26.60 1.82 1.80
C ASN A 45 26.67 1.00 3.10
N GLY A 46 26.80 -0.33 3.01
CA GLY A 46 27.06 -1.21 4.16
C GLY A 46 25.83 -1.87 4.76
N VAL A 47 24.63 -1.65 4.22
CA VAL A 47 23.42 -2.35 4.68
C VAL A 47 23.53 -3.84 4.37
N LYS A 48 23.18 -4.68 5.36
CA LYS A 48 23.10 -6.13 5.22
C LYS A 48 21.65 -6.57 5.39
N TYR A 49 21.16 -7.34 4.44
CA TYR A 49 19.84 -7.95 4.43
C TYR A 49 19.96 -9.44 4.72
N ASN A 50 19.11 -9.95 5.61
CA ASN A 50 19.18 -11.34 6.05
C ASN A 50 17.87 -12.08 5.74
N VAL A 51 17.97 -13.37 5.48
CA VAL A 51 16.81 -14.27 5.35
C VAL A 51 15.93 -14.18 6.61
N GLY A 52 14.62 -14.12 6.42
CA GLY A 52 13.62 -13.98 7.47
C GLY A 52 13.37 -12.54 7.95
N GLN A 53 14.22 -11.57 7.58
CA GLN A 53 14.02 -10.16 7.88
C GLN A 53 12.78 -9.61 7.17
N LEU A 54 12.03 -8.74 7.85
CA LEU A 54 10.98 -7.95 7.21
C LEU A 54 11.54 -6.64 6.65
N ILE A 55 11.14 -6.29 5.44
CA ILE A 55 11.44 -5.02 4.78
C ILE A 55 10.14 -4.32 4.42
N GLN A 56 10.09 -3.00 4.67
CA GLN A 56 8.94 -2.19 4.28
C GLN A 56 9.14 -1.66 2.85
N ILE A 57 8.16 -1.87 1.98
CA ILE A 57 8.12 -1.32 0.61
C ILE A 57 6.78 -0.60 0.42
N GLY A 58 6.82 0.74 0.43
CA GLY A 58 5.60 1.53 0.56
C GLY A 58 4.92 1.19 1.89
N TRP A 59 3.66 0.72 1.83
CA TRP A 59 2.94 0.26 3.01
C TRP A 59 3.12 -1.23 3.33
N MET A 60 3.63 -2.00 2.38
CA MET A 60 3.76 -3.46 2.48
C MET A 60 4.93 -3.84 3.38
N MET A 61 4.77 -4.94 4.11
CA MET A 61 5.83 -5.56 4.89
C MET A 61 6.14 -6.90 4.26
N ASP A 62 7.21 -6.94 3.45
CA ASP A 62 7.64 -8.13 2.74
C ASP A 62 8.70 -8.86 3.56
N ARG A 63 8.80 -10.17 3.38
CA ARG A 63 9.82 -11.00 4.05
C ARG A 63 10.91 -11.35 3.06
N ILE A 64 12.16 -11.15 3.46
CA ILE A 64 13.32 -11.61 2.69
C ILE A 64 13.43 -13.12 2.84
N ASP A 65 13.60 -13.81 1.71
CA ASP A 65 13.85 -15.23 1.64
C ASP A 65 15.06 -15.51 0.74
N GLU A 66 15.52 -16.77 0.66
CA GLU A 66 16.58 -17.18 -0.24
C GLU A 66 16.12 -18.27 -1.20
N LYS A 67 16.40 -18.08 -2.49
CA LYS A 67 16.10 -19.05 -3.54
C LYS A 67 17.27 -19.13 -4.51
N ALA A 68 17.80 -20.35 -4.69
CA ALA A 68 18.92 -20.63 -5.60
C ALA A 68 20.15 -19.71 -5.40
N GLY A 69 20.53 -19.45 -4.13
CA GLY A 69 21.70 -18.65 -3.78
C GLY A 69 21.53 -17.13 -3.99
N LYS A 70 20.29 -16.66 -4.10
CA LYS A 70 19.93 -15.24 -4.20
C LYS A 70 18.85 -14.90 -3.19
N LEU A 71 18.87 -13.67 -2.70
CA LEU A 71 17.77 -13.16 -1.89
C LEU A 71 16.57 -12.86 -2.77
N THR A 72 15.38 -13.11 -2.26
CA THR A 72 14.10 -12.83 -2.91
C THR A 72 13.12 -12.25 -1.89
N LEU A 73 11.92 -11.92 -2.34
CA LEU A 73 10.85 -11.42 -1.49
C LEU A 73 9.70 -12.42 -1.45
N LEU A 74 9.10 -12.51 -0.27
CA LEU A 74 7.77 -13.03 -0.06
C LEU A 74 6.85 -11.87 0.32
N GLU A 75 5.73 -11.71 -0.36
CA GLU A 75 4.73 -10.70 -0.07
C GLU A 75 3.55 -11.28 0.73
N PRO A 76 2.86 -10.48 1.56
CA PRO A 76 1.59 -10.84 2.18
C PRO A 76 0.54 -11.31 1.15
N ASP A 77 -0.18 -12.40 1.45
CA ASP A 77 -1.16 -12.99 0.53
C ASP A 77 -2.52 -12.27 0.47
N PHE A 78 -2.83 -11.43 1.47
CA PHE A 78 -4.13 -10.78 1.66
C PHE A 78 -5.31 -11.76 1.72
N ILE A 79 -5.08 -12.99 2.16
CA ILE A 79 -6.11 -14.05 2.27
C ILE A 79 -6.26 -14.50 3.72
N ASP A 80 -5.15 -14.80 4.38
CA ASP A 80 -5.16 -15.47 5.68
C ASP A 80 -4.83 -14.52 6.85
N ILE A 81 -5.38 -14.84 8.03
CA ILE A 81 -5.02 -14.25 9.33
C ILE A 81 -4.68 -15.40 10.28
N PRO A 82 -3.44 -15.52 10.80
CA PRO A 82 -2.31 -14.59 10.64
C PRO A 82 -1.75 -14.53 9.21
N ILE A 83 -1.06 -13.43 8.89
CA ILE A 83 -0.52 -13.13 7.55
C ILE A 83 0.35 -14.29 7.06
N ARG A 84 0.00 -14.87 5.91
CA ARG A 84 0.88 -15.76 5.16
C ARG A 84 1.62 -14.98 4.09
N TYR A 85 2.78 -15.51 3.73
CA TYR A 85 3.71 -14.90 2.79
C TYR A 85 3.87 -15.82 1.59
N VAL A 86 3.78 -15.27 0.39
CA VAL A 86 3.89 -16.00 -0.89
C VAL A 86 5.04 -15.42 -1.72
N HIS A 87 5.70 -16.26 -2.52
CA HIS A 87 6.83 -15.83 -3.34
C HIS A 87 6.44 -14.77 -4.37
N GLY A 88 7.29 -13.76 -4.52
CA GLY A 88 7.12 -12.66 -5.47
C GLY A 88 6.88 -11.33 -4.78
N ALA A 89 6.73 -10.29 -5.59
CA ALA A 89 6.48 -8.93 -5.14
C ALA A 89 5.42 -8.22 -6.02
N THR A 90 4.56 -8.99 -6.69
CA THR A 90 3.57 -8.47 -7.63
C THR A 90 2.59 -7.53 -6.92
N GLY A 91 1.94 -8.00 -5.86
CA GLY A 91 1.03 -7.21 -5.03
C GLY A 91 1.72 -5.98 -4.45
N THR A 92 2.95 -6.15 -3.97
CA THR A 92 3.74 -5.05 -3.40
C THR A 92 3.95 -3.90 -4.36
N PHE A 93 4.44 -4.19 -5.57
CA PHE A 93 4.65 -3.13 -6.57
C PHE A 93 3.34 -2.56 -7.12
N ARG A 94 2.29 -3.39 -7.26
CA ARG A 94 0.96 -2.90 -7.67
C ARG A 94 0.39 -1.90 -6.67
N HIS A 95 0.46 -2.21 -5.37
CA HIS A 95 -0.05 -1.32 -4.32
C HIS A 95 0.77 -0.04 -4.23
N LEU A 96 2.11 -0.14 -4.29
CA LEU A 96 2.97 1.03 -4.30
C LEU A 96 2.67 1.93 -5.50
N ARG A 97 2.48 1.36 -6.69
CA ARG A 97 2.15 2.10 -7.90
C ARG A 97 0.78 2.76 -7.82
N SER A 98 -0.25 2.08 -7.33
CA SER A 98 -1.58 2.68 -7.19
C SER A 98 -1.58 3.82 -6.18
N GLN A 99 -0.89 3.66 -5.05
CA GLN A 99 -0.74 4.71 -4.02
C GLN A 99 -0.02 5.94 -4.55
N LYS A 100 1.09 5.75 -5.29
CA LYS A 100 1.76 6.85 -5.98
C LYS A 100 0.88 7.50 -7.04
N GLY A 101 0.15 6.70 -7.83
CA GLY A 101 -0.76 7.19 -8.85
C GLY A 101 -1.89 8.05 -8.28
N VAL A 102 -2.46 7.68 -7.13
CA VAL A 102 -3.46 8.48 -6.42
C VAL A 102 -2.88 9.81 -5.96
N ALA A 103 -1.71 9.81 -5.30
CA ALA A 103 -1.07 11.05 -4.87
C ALA A 103 -0.70 11.94 -6.07
N GLU A 104 -0.21 11.35 -7.16
CA GLU A 104 0.08 12.04 -8.42
C GLU A 104 -1.16 12.70 -9.02
N SER A 105 -2.28 11.99 -9.06
CA SER A 105 -3.58 12.51 -9.51
C SER A 105 -4.10 13.69 -8.67
N LEU A 106 -3.65 13.83 -7.44
CA LEU A 106 -4.09 14.84 -6.49
C LEU A 106 -3.07 15.98 -6.29
N GLY A 107 -1.86 15.86 -6.85
CA GLY A 107 -0.78 16.82 -6.59
C GLY A 107 -0.23 16.74 -5.16
N LEU A 108 -0.28 15.54 -4.55
CA LEU A 108 0.13 15.27 -3.16
C LEU A 108 1.37 14.38 -3.08
N GLU A 109 2.13 14.25 -4.16
CA GLU A 109 3.28 13.34 -4.29
C GLU A 109 4.35 13.60 -3.22
N ALA A 110 4.62 14.88 -2.94
CA ALA A 110 5.58 15.31 -1.93
C ALA A 110 5.10 15.11 -0.49
N LEU A 111 3.83 14.77 -0.30
CA LEU A 111 3.18 14.58 1.00
C LEU A 111 2.80 13.12 1.25
N LEU A 112 3.23 12.20 0.39
CA LEU A 112 3.03 10.77 0.60
C LEU A 112 3.57 10.36 1.98
N ASP A 113 2.75 9.65 2.74
CA ASP A 113 3.09 9.13 4.06
C ASP A 113 2.57 7.70 4.17
N PHE A 114 3.48 6.73 4.09
CA PHE A 114 3.13 5.31 4.06
C PHE A 114 3.02 4.74 5.48
N PRO A 115 1.81 4.35 5.94
CA PRO A 115 1.69 3.49 7.12
C PRO A 115 2.19 2.08 6.77
N THR A 116 2.36 1.18 7.75
CA THR A 116 2.59 -0.24 7.45
C THR A 116 1.28 -1.02 7.44
N ILE A 117 1.20 -2.15 6.73
CA ILE A 117 0.06 -3.08 6.80
C ILE A 117 -0.26 -3.54 8.24
N LEU A 118 0.71 -3.46 9.15
CA LEU A 118 0.59 -3.85 10.56
C LEU A 118 0.04 -2.72 11.45
N HIS A 119 -0.01 -1.48 10.95
CA HIS A 119 -0.64 -0.39 11.68
C HIS A 119 -2.15 -0.62 11.78
N SER A 120 -2.71 -0.18 12.89
CA SER A 120 -4.14 -0.24 13.18
C SER A 120 -4.88 0.97 12.60
N ALA A 121 -6.18 0.79 12.40
CA ALA A 121 -7.13 1.80 11.97
C ALA A 121 -8.49 1.53 12.63
N ILE A 122 -9.32 2.56 12.70
CA ILE A 122 -10.71 2.44 13.14
C ILE A 122 -11.58 2.13 11.93
N VAL A 123 -12.48 1.17 12.08
CA VAL A 123 -13.27 0.61 11.00
C VAL A 123 -14.69 0.43 11.55
N CYS A 124 -15.71 1.01 10.92
CA CYS A 124 -17.11 0.67 11.20
C CYS A 124 -17.40 -0.84 11.00
N ASN A 125 -18.46 -1.38 11.57
CA ASN A 125 -18.78 -2.81 11.51
C ASN A 125 -19.66 -3.22 10.30
N ARG A 126 -20.07 -2.29 9.43
CA ARG A 126 -20.95 -2.53 8.25
C ARG A 126 -20.26 -2.38 6.90
N GLN A 127 -19.01 -2.81 6.80
CA GLN A 127 -18.18 -2.41 5.65
C GLN A 127 -18.17 -3.37 4.49
N GLU A 128 -18.70 -4.56 4.66
CA GLU A 128 -18.62 -5.60 3.63
C GLU A 128 -19.44 -5.16 2.40
N ASP A 129 -18.82 -5.30 1.22
CA ASP A 129 -19.45 -5.20 -0.10
C ASP A 129 -20.23 -3.90 -0.39
N ARG A 130 -19.67 -2.75 0.01
CA ARG A 130 -20.20 -1.42 -0.34
C ARG A 130 -19.22 -0.61 -1.17
N VAL A 131 -19.67 -0.14 -2.33
CA VAL A 131 -18.94 0.79 -3.21
C VAL A 131 -18.74 2.14 -2.53
N ASP A 132 -19.77 2.64 -1.84
CA ASP A 132 -19.70 3.90 -1.10
C ASP A 132 -18.95 3.74 0.22
N PHE A 133 -18.01 4.65 0.47
CA PHE A 133 -17.22 4.69 1.69
C PHE A 133 -16.80 6.10 2.05
N VAL A 134 -16.41 6.26 3.30
CA VAL A 134 -15.72 7.45 3.80
C VAL A 134 -14.40 7.02 4.42
N MET A 135 -13.34 7.75 4.13
CA MET A 135 -12.04 7.57 4.78
C MET A 135 -11.57 8.92 5.31
N GLU A 136 -11.04 8.93 6.52
CA GLU A 136 -10.41 10.12 7.10
C GLU A 136 -9.11 9.71 7.76
N ARG A 137 -8.06 10.51 7.56
CA ARG A 137 -6.77 10.27 8.19
C ARG A 137 -6.48 11.34 9.23
N ALA A 138 -6.56 10.99 10.50
CA ALA A 138 -6.01 11.80 11.57
C ALA A 138 -4.46 11.74 11.56
N ARG A 139 -3.82 12.48 12.47
CA ARG A 139 -2.38 12.34 12.69
C ARG A 139 -2.08 10.92 13.22
N PRO A 140 -1.16 10.16 12.61
CA PRO A 140 -0.79 8.83 13.13
C PRO A 140 -0.07 8.93 14.48
N GLU A 141 -0.26 7.93 15.34
CA GLU A 141 0.35 7.83 16.66
C GLU A 141 0.79 6.38 16.95
N ASN A 142 2.09 6.15 17.14
CA ASN A 142 2.66 4.82 17.37
C ASN A 142 2.25 3.79 16.29
N ARG A 143 1.44 2.80 16.67
CA ARG A 143 0.88 1.77 15.76
C ARG A 143 -0.50 2.13 15.23
N ASP A 144 -1.01 3.33 15.51
CA ASP A 144 -2.21 3.87 14.89
C ASP A 144 -1.82 4.56 13.58
N SER A 145 -2.41 4.11 12.47
CA SER A 145 -2.19 4.71 11.15
C SER A 145 -2.87 6.07 10.98
N GLY A 146 -3.76 6.43 11.91
CA GLY A 146 -4.64 7.58 11.83
C GLY A 146 -5.86 7.36 10.94
N TRP A 147 -5.96 6.23 10.23
CA TRP A 147 -7.08 5.96 9.35
C TRP A 147 -8.35 5.60 10.13
N PHE A 148 -9.43 6.28 9.77
CA PHE A 148 -10.80 5.84 9.94
C PHE A 148 -11.35 5.41 8.57
N VAL A 149 -12.06 4.28 8.55
CA VAL A 149 -12.79 3.78 7.37
C VAL A 149 -14.24 3.53 7.78
N GLY A 150 -15.17 4.27 7.17
CA GLY A 150 -16.61 4.16 7.41
C GLY A 150 -17.37 3.73 6.15
N CYS A 151 -18.59 3.23 6.31
CA CYS A 151 -19.47 2.93 5.19
C CYS A 151 -20.19 4.19 4.70
N GLY A 152 -20.76 4.16 3.50
CA GLY A 152 -21.58 5.25 2.96
C GLY A 152 -23.02 5.33 3.51
N ASP A 153 -23.40 4.48 4.46
CA ASP A 153 -24.75 4.41 5.02
C ASP A 153 -25.03 5.64 5.92
N PRO A 154 -25.96 6.54 5.55
CA PRO A 154 -26.25 7.73 6.34
C PRO A 154 -26.94 7.43 7.68
N ASP A 155 -27.59 6.27 7.80
CA ASP A 155 -28.28 5.85 9.02
C ASP A 155 -27.35 5.10 9.99
N HIS A 156 -26.09 4.89 9.59
CA HIS A 156 -25.09 4.25 10.43
C HIS A 156 -24.36 5.29 11.28
N ASP A 157 -24.57 5.22 12.59
CA ASP A 157 -23.90 6.12 13.53
C ASP A 157 -22.42 5.76 13.69
N HIS A 158 -21.58 6.49 12.95
CA HIS A 158 -20.11 6.40 13.01
C HIS A 158 -19.48 7.07 14.24
N ASN A 159 -20.28 7.68 15.13
CA ASN A 159 -19.81 8.21 16.42
C ASN A 159 -20.06 7.23 17.58
N ASN A 160 -20.86 6.19 17.37
CA ASN A 160 -21.11 5.17 18.37
C ASN A 160 -19.99 4.14 18.38
N ALA A 161 -19.22 4.07 19.46
CA ALA A 161 -18.12 3.12 19.61
C ALA A 161 -18.53 1.64 19.43
N ASN A 162 -19.79 1.28 19.72
CA ASN A 162 -20.30 -0.10 19.51
C ASN A 162 -20.45 -0.45 18.02
N ASN A 163 -20.51 0.55 17.15
CA ASN A 163 -20.54 0.38 15.69
C ASN A 163 -19.14 0.34 15.07
N LEU A 164 -18.10 0.52 15.88
CA LEU A 164 -16.71 0.64 15.44
C LEU A 164 -15.88 -0.50 16.03
N ARG A 165 -14.83 -0.87 15.33
CA ARG A 165 -13.78 -1.74 15.84
C ARG A 165 -12.42 -1.21 15.40
N ARG A 166 -11.37 -1.66 16.07
CA ARG A 166 -9.98 -1.41 15.67
C ARG A 166 -9.43 -2.67 15.02
N THR A 167 -8.82 -2.54 13.85
CA THR A 167 -8.11 -3.65 13.18
C THR A 167 -6.88 -3.14 12.42
N SER A 168 -6.03 -4.05 11.94
CA SER A 168 -4.88 -3.76 11.08
C SER A 168 -5.31 -3.29 9.69
N LEU A 169 -4.48 -2.46 9.04
CA LEU A 169 -4.67 -2.09 7.64
C LEU A 169 -4.64 -3.30 6.70
N TYR A 170 -3.91 -4.37 7.07
CA TYR A 170 -3.98 -5.66 6.38
C TYR A 170 -5.40 -6.23 6.32
N GLU A 171 -6.10 -6.30 7.47
CA GLU A 171 -7.46 -6.82 7.52
C GLU A 171 -8.46 -5.91 6.79
N ILE A 172 -8.28 -4.59 6.89
CA ILE A 172 -9.10 -3.64 6.10
C ILE A 172 -8.90 -3.90 4.61
N ALA A 173 -7.66 -3.97 4.14
CA ALA A 173 -7.36 -4.16 2.73
C ALA A 173 -7.86 -5.49 2.16
N ARG A 174 -7.80 -6.57 2.97
CA ARG A 174 -8.39 -7.86 2.63
C ARG A 174 -9.89 -7.74 2.40
N ASN A 175 -10.60 -7.04 3.29
CA ASN A 175 -12.06 -6.94 3.23
C ASN A 175 -12.54 -5.79 2.31
N ARG A 176 -11.68 -4.80 2.03
CA ARG A 176 -11.94 -3.61 1.21
C ARG A 176 -10.72 -3.24 0.36
N PRO A 177 -10.41 -4.02 -0.69
CA PRO A 177 -9.26 -3.74 -1.56
C PRO A 177 -9.31 -2.35 -2.22
N ASN A 178 -10.50 -1.80 -2.43
CA ASN A 178 -10.70 -0.45 -2.98
C ASN A 178 -10.16 0.68 -2.09
N CYS A 179 -9.89 0.43 -0.80
CA CYS A 179 -9.25 1.40 0.10
C CYS A 179 -7.72 1.48 -0.10
N ILE A 180 -7.09 0.43 -0.64
CA ILE A 180 -5.62 0.29 -0.75
C ILE A 180 -4.93 1.49 -1.43
N PRO A 181 -5.43 2.01 -2.56
CA PRO A 181 -4.79 3.13 -3.26
C PRO A 181 -4.70 4.40 -2.42
N PHE A 182 -5.51 4.55 -1.38
CA PHE A 182 -5.59 5.78 -0.59
C PHE A 182 -4.74 5.76 0.67
N PHE A 183 -4.26 4.60 1.14
CA PHE A 183 -3.61 4.50 2.46
C PHE A 183 -2.34 5.34 2.63
N ALA A 184 -1.68 5.72 1.55
CA ALA A 184 -0.47 6.55 1.58
C ALA A 184 -0.75 8.08 1.56
N LEU A 185 -2.01 8.50 1.49
CA LEU A 185 -2.37 9.92 1.54
C LEU A 185 -2.06 10.52 2.92
N PRO A 186 -1.60 11.79 3.00
CA PRO A 186 -1.14 12.39 4.24
C PRO A 186 -2.24 12.50 5.30
N ALA A 187 -1.83 12.68 6.56
CA ALA A 187 -2.73 13.12 7.62
C ALA A 187 -3.55 14.36 7.17
N ARG A 188 -4.75 14.50 7.73
CA ARG A 188 -5.78 15.49 7.36
C ARG A 188 -6.35 15.31 5.96
N SER A 189 -6.19 14.11 5.39
CA SER A 189 -6.89 13.68 4.19
C SER A 189 -8.28 13.17 4.55
N PHE A 190 -9.27 13.56 3.76
CA PHE A 190 -10.64 13.09 3.83
C PHE A 190 -11.07 12.66 2.42
N LEU A 191 -11.70 11.50 2.32
CA LEU A 191 -12.22 10.94 1.08
C LEU A 191 -13.66 10.50 1.28
N GLN A 192 -14.51 10.78 0.31
CA GLN A 192 -15.86 10.25 0.26
C GLN A 192 -16.15 9.75 -1.14
N MET A 193 -16.38 8.44 -1.26
CA MET A 193 -16.97 7.83 -2.45
C MET A 193 -18.48 7.75 -2.24
N LYS A 194 -19.23 8.42 -3.11
CA LYS A 194 -20.70 8.39 -3.09
C LYS A 194 -21.26 8.39 -4.50
N ALA A 195 -22.05 7.37 -4.84
CA ALA A 195 -22.69 7.25 -6.14
C ALA A 195 -21.71 7.43 -7.33
N GLY A 196 -20.55 6.75 -7.24
CA GLY A 196 -19.49 6.79 -8.25
C GLY A 196 -18.70 8.10 -8.33
N LYS A 197 -18.89 9.01 -7.37
CA LYS A 197 -18.14 10.27 -7.29
C LYS A 197 -17.24 10.26 -6.08
N LEU A 198 -15.95 10.47 -6.32
CA LEU A 198 -14.97 10.68 -5.27
C LEU A 198 -14.82 12.18 -4.99
N GLU A 199 -15.06 12.57 -3.76
CA GLU A 199 -14.60 13.84 -3.22
C GLU A 199 -13.35 13.62 -2.36
N VAL A 200 -12.32 14.43 -2.59
CA VAL A 200 -11.09 14.43 -1.79
C VAL A 200 -10.87 15.82 -1.20
N ARG A 201 -10.57 15.85 0.09
CA ARG A 201 -10.11 17.05 0.80
C ARG A 201 -8.78 16.76 1.48
N CYS A 202 -7.90 17.74 1.52
CA CYS A 202 -6.65 17.72 2.28
C CYS A 202 -6.54 19.04 3.05
N ASN A 203 -6.26 18.98 4.35
CA ASN A 203 -6.26 20.17 5.21
C ASN A 203 -7.58 20.96 5.19
N ASN A 204 -8.71 20.27 5.05
CA ASN A 204 -10.06 20.83 4.86
C ASN A 204 -10.30 21.56 3.53
N GLU A 205 -9.33 21.59 2.62
CA GLU A 205 -9.48 22.17 1.29
C GLU A 205 -9.79 21.09 0.27
N LYS A 206 -10.71 21.39 -0.66
CA LYS A 206 -11.05 20.47 -1.74
C LYS A 206 -9.87 20.35 -2.72
N VAL A 207 -9.46 19.11 -2.99
CA VAL A 207 -8.38 18.82 -3.93
C VAL A 207 -9.00 18.47 -5.28
N LYS A 208 -8.57 19.15 -6.36
CA LYS A 208 -9.01 18.82 -7.71
C LYS A 208 -8.27 17.56 -8.19
N ILE A 209 -9.01 16.58 -8.68
CA ILE A 209 -8.44 15.44 -9.39
C ILE A 209 -7.96 15.91 -10.76
N LYS A 210 -6.69 15.65 -11.09
CA LYS A 210 -6.11 15.97 -12.41
C LYS A 210 -6.85 15.18 -13.51
N GLU A 211 -7.15 15.84 -14.61
CA GLU A 211 -7.77 15.23 -15.79
C GLU A 211 -6.82 14.22 -16.45
N ASN A 212 -7.36 13.16 -17.03
CA ASN A 212 -6.67 12.03 -17.66
C ASN A 212 -5.71 11.25 -16.74
N SER A 213 -5.86 11.43 -15.42
CA SER A 213 -4.94 10.89 -14.42
C SER A 213 -5.30 9.46 -14.00
N PHE A 214 -4.41 8.81 -13.22
CA PHE A 214 -4.64 7.47 -12.69
C PHE A 214 -5.96 7.36 -11.92
N LEU A 215 -6.19 8.27 -10.96
CA LEU A 215 -7.36 8.25 -10.09
C LEU A 215 -8.66 8.45 -10.87
N GLU A 216 -8.68 9.30 -11.90
CA GLU A 216 -9.88 9.47 -12.73
C GLU A 216 -10.27 8.15 -13.42
N ARG A 217 -9.29 7.43 -13.98
CA ARG A 217 -9.52 6.11 -14.61
C ARG A 217 -9.88 5.05 -13.59
N PHE A 218 -9.26 5.09 -12.42
CA PHE A 218 -9.55 4.18 -11.31
C PHE A 218 -11.02 4.30 -10.88
N ILE A 219 -11.51 5.52 -10.65
CA ILE A 219 -12.91 5.76 -10.28
C ILE A 219 -13.87 5.35 -11.40
N ALA A 220 -13.50 5.52 -12.67
CA ALA A 220 -14.34 5.15 -13.81
C ALA A 220 -14.41 3.64 -14.09
N SER A 221 -13.57 2.84 -13.44
CA SER A 221 -13.48 1.39 -13.64
C SER A 221 -14.19 0.58 -12.55
N ASP A 222 -14.65 1.24 -11.48
CA ASP A 222 -15.47 0.69 -10.38
C ASP A 222 -16.97 0.98 -10.61
#